data_AF-A0A252DBH5-F1
#
_entry.id   AF-A0A252DBH5-F1
#
_cell.length_a   1.000
_cell.length_b   1.000
_cell.length_c   1.000
_cell.angle_alpha   90.00
_cell.angle_beta   90.00
_cell.angle_gamma   90.00
#
_symmetry.space_group_name_H-M   'P 1'
#
loop_
_entity.id
_entity.type
_entity.pdbx_description
1 polymer ?
#
loop_
_entity_poly.entity_id
_entity_poly.type
_entity_poly.pdbx_seq_one_letter_code
_entity_poly.pdbx_strand_id
1 'polypeptide(L)'
;MSDRRRSDDYKQVSGYIPLELALEFKSICARLDISQSDAMEEMIQEWISKTTGSGAKNKPPEVPNTIADLVRLNMTKLKRCGVKNLQALAEGEVLPTPGDFAIITSALGIPEQERMKIWQGTYKPSVYPNTKGVKVYRVSESVKVDECEYS
;
A
#
# COMPACT_ATOMS: atom_id res chain seq x y z
N MET A 1 31.02 16.83 -31.68
CA MET A 1 29.89 16.68 -30.74
C MET A 1 28.66 17.28 -31.39
N SER A 2 27.63 16.47 -31.65
CA SER A 2 26.39 16.95 -32.24
C SER A 2 25.70 17.92 -31.27
N ASP A 3 25.29 19.08 -31.75
CA ASP A 3 24.57 20.06 -30.95
C ASP A 3 23.21 19.46 -30.53
N ARG A 4 23.11 19.01 -29.27
CA ARG A 4 21.87 18.41 -28.71
C ARG A 4 20.68 19.37 -28.80
N ARG A 5 20.89 20.68 -28.99
CA ARG A 5 19.81 21.66 -29.17
C ARG A 5 19.13 21.58 -30.54
N ARG A 6 19.81 21.00 -31.54
CA ARG A 6 19.36 20.94 -32.93
C ARG A 6 19.01 19.53 -33.39
N SER A 7 19.12 18.54 -32.51
CA SER A 7 18.71 17.17 -32.78
C SER A 7 17.24 16.99 -32.40
N ASP A 8 16.50 16.28 -33.25
CA ASP A 8 15.10 15.95 -33.00
C ASP A 8 14.92 14.94 -31.85
N ASP A 9 15.99 14.23 -31.50
CA ASP A 9 16.03 13.21 -30.46
C ASP A 9 16.08 13.80 -29.04
N TYR A 10 16.36 15.09 -28.92
CA TYR A 10 16.47 15.78 -27.63
C TYR A 10 15.39 16.85 -27.47
N LYS A 11 14.84 16.93 -26.26
CA LYS A 11 13.92 18.00 -25.85
C LYS A 11 14.41 18.64 -24.55
N GLN A 12 14.28 19.96 -24.45
CA GLN A 12 14.63 20.69 -23.24
C GLN A 12 13.52 20.55 -22.20
N VAL A 13 13.90 20.17 -20.98
CA VAL A 13 13.04 20.22 -19.78
C VAL A 13 13.48 21.42 -18.94
N SER A 14 12.54 22.27 -18.54
CA SER A 14 12.81 23.50 -17.78
C SER A 14 11.89 23.62 -16.56
N GLY A 15 12.43 24.10 -15.44
CA GLY A 15 11.69 24.36 -14.21
C GLY A 15 12.46 25.28 -13.26
N TYR A 16 11.78 25.82 -12.27
CA TYR A 16 12.39 26.64 -11.21
C TYR A 16 12.72 25.78 -9.99
N ILE A 17 13.91 25.98 -9.43
CA ILE A 17 14.36 25.35 -8.19
C ILE A 17 14.95 26.42 -7.25
N PRO A 18 15.03 26.17 -5.94
CA PRO A 18 15.70 27.06 -5.01
C PRO A 18 17.15 27.34 -5.41
N LEU A 19 17.62 28.57 -5.18
CA LEU A 19 18.96 29.02 -5.56
C LEU A 19 20.06 28.14 -4.96
N GLU A 20 19.99 27.87 -3.66
CA GLU A 20 20.97 27.06 -2.94
C GLU A 20 21.09 25.66 -3.55
N LEU A 21 19.96 25.05 -3.90
CA LEU A 21 19.92 23.73 -4.53
C LEU A 21 20.56 23.75 -5.92
N ALA A 22 20.32 24.81 -6.70
CA ALA A 22 20.94 24.97 -8.01
C ALA A 22 22.47 25.13 -7.92
N LEU A 23 22.95 25.87 -6.92
CA LEU A 23 24.39 26.07 -6.70
C LEU A 23 25.06 24.78 -6.25
N GLU A 24 24.46 24.06 -5.31
CA GLU A 24 24.98 22.78 -4.82
C GLU A 24 25.03 21.73 -5.95
N PHE A 25 23.95 21.60 -6.72
CA PHE A 25 23.89 20.68 -7.86
C PHE A 25 25.02 20.97 -8.87
N LYS A 26 25.22 22.23 -9.24
CA LYS A 26 26.29 22.64 -10.17
C LYS A 26 27.68 22.37 -9.61
N SER A 27 27.88 22.65 -8.31
CA SER A 27 29.14 22.39 -7.61
C SER A 27 29.50 20.91 -7.62
N ILE A 28 28.51 20.05 -7.34
CA ILE A 28 28.70 18.58 -7.39
C ILE A 28 29.03 18.13 -8.80
N CYS A 29 28.31 18.61 -9.82
CA CYS A 29 28.59 18.25 -11.21
C CYS A 29 30.02 18.62 -11.62
N ALA A 30 30.46 19.83 -11.26
CA ALA A 30 31.83 20.29 -11.55
C ALA A 30 32.88 19.46 -10.81
N ARG A 31 32.63 19.11 -9.53
CA ARG A 31 33.54 18.31 -8.73
C ARG A 31 33.70 16.88 -9.24
N LEU A 32 32.64 16.32 -9.81
CA LEU A 32 32.62 14.95 -10.36
C LEU A 32 32.97 14.88 -11.85
N ASP A 33 33.27 16.03 -12.49
CA ASP A 33 33.51 16.15 -13.93
C ASP A 33 32.39 15.53 -14.79
N ILE A 34 31.14 15.72 -14.36
CA ILE A 34 29.95 15.25 -15.07
C ILE A 34 29.16 16.43 -15.66
N SER A 35 28.53 16.21 -16.81
CA SER A 35 27.68 17.25 -17.39
C SER A 35 26.34 17.34 -16.64
N GLN A 36 25.83 18.56 -16.46
CA GLN A 36 24.53 18.79 -15.82
C GLN A 36 23.39 18.06 -16.54
N SER A 37 23.49 17.94 -17.87
CA SER A 37 22.50 17.21 -18.67
C SER A 37 22.52 15.72 -18.38
N ASP A 38 23.70 15.11 -18.27
CA ASP A 38 23.80 13.67 -18.01
C ASP A 38 23.37 13.36 -16.57
N ALA A 39 23.71 14.21 -15.60
CA ALA A 39 23.22 14.09 -14.22
C ALA A 39 21.69 14.21 -14.13
N MET A 40 21.09 15.17 -14.87
CA MET A 40 19.63 15.26 -14.94
C MET A 40 19.01 14.06 -15.65
N GLU A 41 19.63 13.55 -16.71
CA GLU A 41 19.15 12.35 -17.41
C GLU A 41 19.11 11.15 -16.48
N GLU A 42 20.16 10.90 -15.69
CA GLU A 42 20.20 9.83 -14.70
C GLU A 42 19.10 10.00 -13.64
N MET A 43 18.97 11.21 -13.07
CA MET A 43 17.92 11.51 -12.08
C MET A 43 16.51 11.34 -12.65
N ILE A 44 16.28 11.74 -13.91
CA ILE A 44 15.00 11.60 -14.59
C ILE A 44 14.72 10.13 -14.90
N GLN A 45 15.71 9.35 -15.35
CA GLN A 45 15.57 7.92 -15.56
C GLN A 45 15.27 7.19 -14.25
N GLU A 46 15.92 7.56 -13.15
CA GLU A 46 15.65 7.01 -11.83
C GLU A 46 14.24 7.39 -11.36
N TRP A 47 13.84 8.64 -11.54
CA TRP A 47 12.47 9.10 -11.24
C TRP A 47 11.42 8.36 -12.07
N ILE A 48 11.64 8.22 -13.37
CA ILE A 48 10.77 7.44 -14.27
C ILE A 48 10.74 6.00 -13.81
N SER A 49 11.87 5.38 -13.45
CA SER A 49 11.91 4.00 -12.97
C SER A 49 11.16 3.82 -11.65
N LYS A 50 11.29 4.78 -10.73
CA LYS A 50 10.50 4.81 -9.48
C LYS A 50 9.01 5.00 -9.76
N THR A 51 8.66 5.86 -10.72
CA THR A 51 7.26 6.25 -11.00
C THR A 51 6.53 5.33 -11.99
N THR A 52 7.25 4.64 -12.87
CA THR A 52 6.69 3.72 -13.88
C THR A 52 6.98 2.26 -13.53
N GLY A 53 8.09 1.97 -12.83
CA GLY A 53 8.41 0.65 -12.29
C GLY A 53 7.69 0.30 -10.98
N SER A 54 7.03 1.26 -10.32
CA SER A 54 6.11 1.00 -9.20
C SER A 54 5.26 2.22 -8.78
N GLY A 55 5.10 3.25 -9.62
CA GLY A 55 4.45 4.51 -9.22
C GLY A 55 3.07 4.78 -9.82
N ALA A 56 2.44 3.80 -10.46
CA ALA A 56 0.98 3.83 -10.64
C ALA A 56 0.23 3.48 -9.34
N LYS A 57 0.92 3.12 -8.25
CA LYS A 57 0.35 2.97 -6.92
C LYS A 57 1.35 3.46 -5.88
N ASN A 58 1.12 4.65 -5.31
CA ASN A 58 1.49 4.92 -3.91
C ASN A 58 0.61 4.06 -2.98
N LYS A 59 0.70 2.75 -3.15
CA LYS A 59 0.33 1.68 -2.24
C LYS A 59 1.28 0.55 -2.67
N PRO A 60 2.11 -0.02 -1.79
CA PRO A 60 2.83 -1.24 -2.13
C PRO A 60 1.82 -2.27 -2.69
N PRO A 61 2.25 -3.26 -3.50
CA PRO A 61 1.43 -4.44 -3.70
C PRO A 61 1.22 -5.07 -2.32
N GLU A 62 0.21 -4.60 -1.60
CA GLU A 62 -0.26 -5.22 -0.38
C GLU A 62 -0.66 -6.61 -0.83
N VAL A 63 0.18 -7.58 -0.48
CA VAL A 63 -0.33 -8.86 -0.04
C VAL A 63 -1.50 -8.50 0.88
N PRO A 64 -2.75 -8.73 0.44
CA PRO A 64 -3.89 -8.14 1.10
C PRO A 64 -3.95 -8.72 2.51
N ASN A 65 -3.54 -7.92 3.50
CA ASN A 65 -3.36 -8.36 4.88
C ASN A 65 -4.69 -8.32 5.64
N THR A 66 -5.71 -7.71 5.05
CA THR A 66 -7.06 -7.60 5.62
C THR A 66 -8.11 -8.06 4.62
N ILE A 67 -9.29 -8.43 5.15
CA ILE A 67 -10.43 -8.77 4.30
C ILE A 67 -10.88 -7.59 3.43
N ALA A 68 -10.74 -6.35 3.91
CA ALA A 68 -11.14 -5.14 3.17
C ALA A 68 -10.29 -4.95 1.91
N ASP A 69 -8.98 -5.21 2.01
CA ASP A 69 -8.07 -5.19 0.87
C ASP A 69 -8.41 -6.27 -0.15
N LEU A 70 -8.71 -7.49 0.32
CA LEU A 70 -9.12 -8.60 -0.54
C LEU A 70 -10.39 -8.29 -1.34
N VAL A 71 -11.41 -7.75 -0.65
CA VAL A 71 -12.71 -7.47 -1.25
C VAL A 71 -12.60 -6.34 -2.25
N ARG A 72 -11.87 -5.28 -1.93
CA ARG A 72 -11.60 -4.15 -2.83
C ARG A 72 -10.88 -4.59 -4.11
N LEU A 73 -9.90 -5.48 -4.00
CA LEU A 73 -9.12 -5.96 -5.15
C LEU A 73 -9.89 -6.94 -6.04
N ASN A 74 -10.85 -7.68 -5.48
CA ASN A 74 -11.55 -8.77 -6.17
C ASN A 74 -13.07 -8.56 -6.30
N MET A 75 -13.53 -7.32 -6.20
CA MET A 75 -14.95 -6.95 -6.15
C MET A 75 -15.77 -7.57 -7.31
N THR A 76 -15.21 -7.61 -8.52
CA THR A 76 -15.90 -8.14 -9.71
C THR A 76 -16.15 -9.65 -9.64
N LYS A 77 -15.25 -10.41 -9.00
CA LYS A 77 -15.41 -11.85 -8.76
C LYS A 77 -16.39 -12.11 -7.61
N LEU A 78 -16.28 -11.32 -6.54
CA LEU A 78 -17.07 -11.51 -5.32
C LEU A 78 -18.54 -11.08 -5.45
N LYS A 79 -18.87 -10.14 -6.35
CA LYS A 79 -20.26 -9.76 -6.65
C LYS A 79 -21.16 -10.95 -7.04
N ARG A 80 -20.58 -12.04 -7.53
CA ARG A 80 -21.30 -13.26 -7.93
C ARG A 80 -21.44 -14.30 -6.82
N CYS A 81 -20.81 -14.08 -5.67
CA CYS A 81 -20.69 -15.05 -4.57
C CYS A 81 -21.79 -14.91 -3.50
N GLY A 82 -22.72 -13.96 -3.65
CA GLY A 82 -23.91 -13.84 -2.79
C GLY A 82 -23.71 -13.14 -1.43
N VAL A 83 -22.52 -12.59 -1.16
CA VAL A 83 -22.27 -11.80 0.06
C VAL A 83 -22.95 -10.44 -0.06
N LYS A 84 -23.89 -10.15 0.84
CA LYS A 84 -24.75 -8.95 0.77
C LYS A 84 -24.01 -7.65 1.11
N ASN A 85 -23.00 -7.72 1.98
CA ASN A 85 -22.33 -6.56 2.57
C ASN A 85 -20.94 -6.27 1.97
N LEU A 86 -20.67 -6.69 0.73
CA LEU A 86 -19.34 -6.57 0.10
C LEU A 86 -18.79 -5.14 0.08
N GLN A 87 -19.66 -4.15 -0.10
CA GLN A 87 -19.23 -2.75 -0.13
C GLN A 87 -18.80 -2.26 1.25
N ALA A 88 -19.61 -2.51 2.28
CA ALA A 88 -19.28 -2.17 3.67
C ALA A 88 -18.01 -2.89 4.16
N LEU A 89 -17.77 -4.13 3.69
CA LEU A 89 -16.55 -4.88 3.97
C LEU A 89 -15.31 -4.26 3.29
N ALA A 90 -15.45 -3.74 2.06
CA ALA A 90 -14.34 -3.11 1.33
C ALA A 90 -13.96 -1.73 1.90
N GLU A 91 -14.93 -1.03 2.48
CA GLU A 91 -14.77 0.27 3.14
C GLU A 91 -14.26 0.11 4.59
N GLY A 92 -14.34 -1.10 5.16
CA GLY A 92 -13.88 -1.41 6.51
C GLY A 92 -14.84 -0.97 7.62
N GLU A 93 -16.09 -0.67 7.26
CA GLU A 93 -17.13 -0.22 8.20
C GLU A 93 -17.69 -1.38 9.04
N VAL A 94 -17.67 -2.59 8.49
CA VAL A 94 -18.23 -3.80 9.11
C VAL A 94 -17.17 -4.89 9.15
N LEU A 95 -17.10 -5.62 10.27
CA LEU A 95 -16.23 -6.81 10.40
C LEU A 95 -16.87 -8.01 9.67
N PRO A 96 -16.07 -8.87 9.02
CA PRO A 96 -16.61 -10.03 8.33
C PRO A 96 -17.19 -11.04 9.32
N THR A 97 -18.38 -11.56 9.05
CA THR A 97 -18.88 -12.76 9.73
C THR A 97 -18.00 -13.95 9.34
N PRO A 98 -17.77 -14.95 10.22
CA PRO A 98 -17.04 -16.17 9.85
C PRO A 98 -17.58 -16.85 8.57
N GLY A 99 -18.91 -16.79 8.34
CA GLY A 99 -19.53 -17.28 7.11
C GLY A 99 -19.18 -16.46 5.86
N ASP A 100 -19.24 -15.13 5.93
CA ASP A 100 -18.87 -14.24 4.82
C ASP A 100 -17.39 -14.43 4.46
N PHE A 101 -16.53 -14.56 5.46
CA PHE A 101 -15.10 -14.80 5.28
C PHE A 101 -14.81 -16.14 4.59
N ALA A 102 -15.51 -17.20 4.97
CA ALA A 102 -15.37 -18.51 4.33
C ALA A 102 -15.78 -18.45 2.84
N ILE A 103 -16.88 -17.75 2.54
CA ILE A 103 -17.36 -17.57 1.16
C ILE A 103 -16.34 -16.76 0.33
N ILE A 104 -15.85 -15.64 0.86
CA ILE A 104 -14.88 -14.77 0.17
C ILE A 104 -13.58 -15.51 -0.11
N THR A 105 -13.00 -16.16 0.91
CA THR A 105 -11.70 -16.85 0.77
C THR A 105 -11.79 -18.10 -0.10
N SER A 106 -12.92 -18.82 -0.06
CA SER A 106 -13.19 -19.95 -0.96
C SER A 106 -13.34 -19.48 -2.41
N ALA A 107 -14.11 -18.42 -2.66
CA ALA A 107 -14.31 -17.86 -4.00
C ALA A 107 -13.00 -17.37 -4.65
N LEU A 108 -12.05 -16.92 -3.84
CA LEU A 108 -10.74 -16.45 -4.29
C LEU A 108 -9.69 -17.56 -4.37
N GLY A 109 -10.02 -18.80 -3.98
CA GLY A 109 -9.07 -19.91 -4.01
C GLY A 109 -7.89 -19.75 -3.04
N ILE A 110 -8.07 -19.00 -1.96
CA ILE A 110 -6.98 -18.68 -1.01
C ILE A 110 -6.66 -19.93 -0.16
N PRO A 111 -5.38 -20.32 -0.02
CA PRO A 111 -4.97 -21.46 0.80
C PRO A 111 -5.12 -21.17 2.30
N GLU A 112 -5.29 -22.22 3.12
CA GLU A 112 -5.60 -22.12 4.55
C GLU A 112 -4.61 -21.26 5.34
N GLN A 113 -3.31 -21.41 5.07
CA GLN A 113 -2.26 -20.64 5.73
C GLN A 113 -2.40 -19.13 5.51
N GLU A 114 -2.88 -18.71 4.34
CA GLU A 114 -3.11 -17.30 4.04
C GLU A 114 -4.42 -16.80 4.66
N ARG A 115 -5.46 -17.64 4.70
CA ARG A 115 -6.72 -17.31 5.37
C ARG A 115 -6.48 -16.93 6.84
N MET A 116 -5.64 -17.71 7.54
CA MET A 116 -5.29 -17.41 8.93
C MET A 116 -4.60 -16.06 9.09
N LYS A 117 -3.66 -15.73 8.20
CA LYS A 117 -2.94 -14.44 8.23
C LYS A 117 -3.89 -13.25 7.98
N ILE A 118 -4.80 -13.39 7.01
CA ILE A 118 -5.79 -12.37 6.67
C ILE A 118 -6.80 -12.18 7.81
N TRP A 119 -7.25 -13.29 8.40
CA TRP A 119 -8.15 -13.25 9.56
C TRP A 119 -7.47 -12.54 10.73
N GLN A 120 -6.25 -12.94 11.08
CA GLN A 120 -5.48 -12.28 12.14
C GLN A 120 -5.23 -10.80 11.84
N GLY A 121 -4.90 -10.44 10.59
CA GLY A 121 -4.69 -9.05 10.19
C GLY A 121 -5.96 -8.20 10.25
N THR A 122 -7.13 -8.79 9.98
CA THR A 122 -8.43 -8.12 10.09
C THR A 122 -8.80 -7.78 11.53
N TYR A 123 -8.37 -8.59 12.50
CA TYR A 123 -8.65 -8.39 13.93
C TYR A 123 -7.45 -7.86 14.73
N LYS A 124 -6.31 -7.55 14.10
CA LYS A 124 -5.16 -6.95 14.79
C LYS A 124 -5.58 -5.59 15.37
N PRO A 125 -5.57 -5.40 16.70
CA PRO A 125 -5.83 -4.11 17.29
C PRO A 125 -4.66 -3.18 16.94
N SER A 126 -4.85 -2.22 16.04
CA SER A 126 -3.84 -1.19 15.82
C SER A 126 -3.78 -0.30 17.07
N VAL A 127 -2.65 -0.28 17.77
CA VAL A 127 -2.35 0.60 18.91
C VAL A 127 -2.07 2.03 18.41
N TYR A 128 -3.02 2.62 17.69
CA TYR A 128 -3.08 4.05 17.39
C TYR A 128 -4.54 4.47 17.36
N PRO A 129 -4.99 5.40 18.23
CA PRO A 129 -6.36 5.87 18.19
C PRO A 129 -6.50 6.85 17.02
N ASN A 130 -7.08 6.40 15.90
CA ASN A 130 -7.72 7.33 14.97
C ASN A 130 -8.99 7.85 15.65
N THR A 131 -8.96 9.12 16.03
CA THR A 131 -10.05 9.85 16.67
C THR A 131 -11.21 10.02 15.69
N LYS A 132 -12.12 9.04 15.66
CA LYS A 132 -13.54 9.21 15.33
C LYS A 132 -14.31 7.94 15.70
N GLY A 133 -14.73 7.92 16.96
CA GLY A 133 -16.02 7.38 17.43
C GLY A 133 -16.36 5.92 17.17
N VAL A 134 -16.03 5.05 18.13
CA VAL A 134 -16.98 4.06 18.66
C VAL A 134 -16.75 3.98 20.18
N LYS A 135 -17.76 4.33 20.99
CA LYS A 135 -17.74 4.02 22.43
C LYS A 135 -17.89 2.51 22.58
N VAL A 136 -16.79 1.82 22.87
CA VAL A 136 -16.83 0.43 23.31
C VAL A 136 -16.99 0.44 24.83
N TYR A 137 -18.15 0.02 25.32
CA TYR A 137 -18.32 -0.27 26.74
C TYR A 137 -17.52 -1.54 27.05
N ARG A 138 -16.49 -1.41 27.88
CA ARG A 138 -15.79 -2.55 28.49
C ARG A 138 -16.78 -3.20 29.47
N VAL A 139 -17.35 -4.34 29.10
CA VAL A 139 -17.94 -5.24 30.09
C VAL A 139 -16.78 -6.01 30.70
N SER A 140 -16.34 -5.53 31.86
CA SER A 140 -15.40 -6.21 32.73
C SER A 140 -16.14 -7.30 33.49
N GLU A 141 -16.10 -8.53 32.98
CA GLU A 141 -16.33 -9.72 33.82
C GLU A 141 -15.12 -10.64 33.71
N SER A 142 -14.37 -10.61 34.81
CA SER A 142 -13.26 -11.48 35.16
C SER A 142 -13.71 -12.93 35.24
N VAL A 143 -13.18 -13.79 34.37
CA VAL A 143 -13.21 -15.25 34.58
C VAL A 143 -11.93 -15.63 35.31
N LYS A 144 -12.10 -16.11 36.55
CA LYS A 144 -11.03 -16.62 37.39
C LYS A 144 -10.45 -17.91 36.79
N VAL A 145 -9.14 -18.02 36.95
CA VAL A 145 -8.34 -19.24 36.78
C VAL A 145 -8.93 -20.33 37.67
N ASP A 146 -9.18 -21.51 37.13
CA ASP A 146 -9.18 -22.71 37.95
C ASP A 146 -8.53 -23.88 37.19
N GLU A 147 -7.63 -24.52 37.91
CA GLU A 147 -6.79 -25.65 37.54
C GLU A 147 -7.66 -26.87 37.21
N CYS A 148 -7.25 -27.66 36.23
CA CYS A 148 -7.78 -29.00 36.03
C CYS A 148 -6.62 -29.99 36.17
N GLU A 149 -6.43 -30.46 37.41
CA GLU A 149 -5.64 -31.66 37.68
C GLU A 149 -6.32 -32.88 37.05
N TYR A 150 -5.49 -33.72 36.44
CA TYR A 150 -5.88 -35.00 35.86
C TYR A 150 -5.98 -36.04 36.99
N SER A 151 -7.06 -36.81 37.02
CA SER A 151 -7.15 -38.10 37.72
C SER A 151 -7.78 -39.13 36.81
#